data_AF-A0A354HTV9-F1
#
_entry.id   AF-A0A354HTV9-F1
#
_cell.length_a   1.000
_cell.length_b   1.000
_cell.length_c   1.000
_cell.angle_alpha   90.00
_cell.angle_beta   90.00
_cell.angle_gamma   90.00
#
_symmetry.space_group_name_H-M   'P 1'
#
loop_
_entity.id
_entity.type
_entity.pdbx_description
1 polymer ?
#
loop_
_entity_poly.entity_id
_entity_poly.type
_entity_poly.pdbx_seq_one_letter_code
_entity_poly.pdbx_strand_id
1 'polypeptide(L)'
;MLAGIDPVIKAAGLNLVKGFLFSIPEAFAITALAYSLSGEKLVWWKLAVPAAVTGLIMGTVTALFQIRILPFLFHVLLYLVILATMLYVCKLASFWRLLAAVSFAIPIYLLIEFINMGVRYLGNVDINIYKESLSAKFHCFLPQLFVSLLLAYIFYRKQINLFVTKGKEV
;
A
#
# COMPACT_ATOMS: atom_id res chain seq x y z
N MET A 1 9.46 38.92 9.35
CA MET A 1 10.45 38.24 10.21
C MET A 1 9.84 36.93 10.68
N LEU A 2 9.99 35.85 9.89
CA LEU A 2 9.57 34.51 10.29
C LEU A 2 10.70 33.92 11.14
N ALA A 3 10.65 34.20 12.44
CA ALA A 3 11.53 33.60 13.43
C ALA A 3 11.39 32.07 13.39
N GLY A 4 12.54 31.41 13.52
CA GLY A 4 12.80 30.00 13.31
C GLY A 4 11.69 29.04 13.72
N ILE A 5 11.18 28.29 12.74
CA ILE A 5 10.67 26.95 13.01
C ILE A 5 11.85 26.17 13.58
N ASP A 6 11.66 25.62 14.79
CA ASP A 6 12.65 24.79 15.46
C ASP A 6 13.19 23.73 14.48
N PRO A 7 14.52 23.58 14.33
CA PRO A 7 15.12 22.60 13.42
C PRO A 7 14.58 21.18 13.65
N VAL A 8 14.17 20.85 14.87
CA VAL A 8 13.53 19.58 15.24
C VAL A 8 12.14 19.44 14.59
N ILE A 9 11.32 20.49 14.64
CA ILE A 9 9.97 20.51 14.03
C ILE A 9 10.09 20.39 12.50
N LYS A 10 11.07 21.08 11.90
CA LYS A 10 11.33 20.99 10.46
C LYS A 10 11.77 19.59 10.04
N ALA A 11 12.65 18.96 10.82
CA ALA A 11 13.10 17.59 10.56
C ALA A 11 11.96 16.56 10.71
N ALA A 12 11.13 16.69 11.75
CA ALA A 12 9.97 15.83 11.97
C ALA A 12 8.95 15.95 10.82
N GLY A 13 8.63 17.18 10.39
CA GLY A 13 7.73 17.43 9.26
C GLY A 13 8.26 16.82 7.96
N LEU A 14 9.56 16.92 7.68
CA LEU A 14 10.18 16.31 6.50
C LEU A 14 10.10 14.77 6.53
N ASN A 15 10.27 14.15 7.69
CA ASN A 15 10.16 12.70 7.84
C ASN A 15 8.73 12.20 7.64
N LEU A 16 7.73 12.95 8.11
CA LEU A 16 6.32 12.67 7.84
C LEU A 16 5.98 12.74 6.35
N VAL A 17 6.40 13.81 5.67
CA VAL A 17 6.19 13.96 4.22
C VAL A 17 6.83 12.81 3.44
N LYS A 18 8.05 12.41 3.81
CA LYS A 18 8.71 11.24 3.23
C LYS A 18 7.93 9.95 3.49
N GLY A 19 7.38 9.76 4.70
CA GLY A 19 6.52 8.62 5.02
C GLY A 19 5.30 8.55 4.10
N PHE A 20 4.57 9.67 3.98
CA PHE A 20 3.36 9.75 3.14
C PHE A 20 3.63 9.53 1.66
N LEU A 21 4.78 10.00 1.15
CA LEU A 21 5.15 9.86 -0.25
C LEU A 21 5.21 8.40 -0.72
N PHE A 22 5.55 7.46 0.17
CA PHE A 22 5.61 6.03 -0.15
C PHE A 22 4.37 5.28 0.34
N SER A 23 3.90 5.57 1.55
CA SER A 23 2.80 4.83 2.17
C SER A 23 1.44 5.08 1.51
N ILE A 24 1.19 6.28 0.97
CA ILE A 24 -0.08 6.56 0.27
C ILE A 24 -0.16 5.78 -1.05
N PRO A 25 0.79 5.88 -2.00
CA PRO A 25 0.70 5.09 -3.22
C PRO A 25 0.68 3.57 -2.98
N GLU A 26 1.43 3.09 -1.99
CA GLU A 26 1.40 1.68 -1.55
C GLU A 26 -0.02 1.28 -1.11
N ALA A 27 -0.68 2.10 -0.30
CA ALA A 27 -2.07 1.87 0.10
C ALA A 27 -3.05 1.90 -1.05
N PHE A 28 -2.82 2.73 -2.06
CA PHE A 28 -3.61 2.67 -3.28
C PHE A 28 -3.44 1.33 -4.02
N ALA A 29 -2.22 0.82 -4.15
CA ALA A 29 -1.97 -0.46 -4.81
C ALA A 29 -2.61 -1.64 -4.06
N ILE A 30 -2.39 -1.74 -2.75
CA ILE A 30 -2.95 -2.84 -1.94
C ILE A 30 -4.48 -2.74 -1.88
N THR A 31 -5.03 -1.52 -1.73
CA THR A 31 -6.48 -1.32 -1.75
C THR A 31 -7.07 -1.70 -3.11
N ALA A 32 -6.44 -1.33 -4.23
CA ALA A 32 -6.91 -1.70 -5.56
C ALA A 32 -6.92 -3.23 -5.77
N LEU A 33 -5.86 -3.92 -5.32
CA LEU A 33 -5.81 -5.39 -5.33
C LEU A 33 -6.95 -5.98 -4.48
N ALA A 34 -7.10 -5.55 -3.23
CA ALA A 34 -8.18 -6.03 -2.35
C ALA A 34 -9.57 -5.74 -2.93
N TYR A 35 -9.76 -4.56 -3.53
CA TYR A 35 -11.01 -4.18 -4.18
C TYR A 35 -11.33 -5.12 -5.33
N SER A 36 -10.36 -5.41 -6.20
CA SER A 36 -10.53 -6.33 -7.33
C SER A 36 -10.88 -7.74 -6.86
N LEU A 37 -10.18 -8.24 -5.84
CA LEU A 37 -10.38 -9.56 -5.25
C LEU A 37 -11.73 -9.70 -4.52
N SER A 38 -12.30 -8.59 -4.02
CA SER A 38 -13.62 -8.59 -3.39
C SER A 38 -14.76 -8.91 -4.38
N GLY A 39 -14.54 -8.67 -5.68
CA GLY A 39 -15.54 -8.85 -6.74
C GLY A 39 -16.54 -7.68 -6.88
N GLU A 40 -16.47 -6.67 -6.01
CA GLU A 40 -17.39 -5.53 -6.01
C GLU A 40 -17.20 -4.61 -7.23
N LYS A 41 -18.26 -3.87 -7.59
CA LYS A 41 -18.19 -2.86 -8.66
C LYS A 41 -17.32 -1.68 -8.20
N LEU A 42 -16.44 -1.17 -9.07
CA LEU A 42 -15.55 -0.06 -8.71
C LEU A 42 -16.34 1.22 -8.42
N VAL A 43 -16.18 1.72 -7.19
CA VAL A 43 -16.69 3.00 -6.72
C VAL A 43 -15.50 3.77 -6.17
N TRP A 44 -15.09 4.83 -6.88
CA TRP A 44 -13.82 5.52 -6.63
C TRP A 44 -13.63 5.99 -5.19
N TRP A 45 -14.66 6.52 -4.53
CA TRP A 45 -14.54 6.97 -3.15
C TRP A 45 -14.31 5.81 -2.16
N LYS A 46 -14.86 4.62 -2.43
CA LYS A 46 -14.64 3.40 -1.63
C LYS A 46 -13.25 2.79 -1.82
N LEU A 47 -12.49 3.29 -2.81
CA LEU A 47 -11.08 2.97 -3.00
C LEU A 47 -10.19 4.08 -2.42
N ALA A 48 -10.46 5.33 -2.81
CA ALA A 48 -9.60 6.47 -2.47
C ALA A 48 -9.60 6.79 -0.98
N VAL A 49 -10.75 6.75 -0.29
CA VAL A 49 -10.83 7.08 1.14
C VAL A 49 -10.09 6.02 1.98
N PRO A 50 -10.35 4.71 1.84
CA PRO A 50 -9.58 3.70 2.57
C PRO A 50 -8.09 3.73 2.26
N ALA A 51 -7.69 3.94 1.00
CA ALA A 51 -6.29 4.02 0.61
C ALA A 51 -5.59 5.23 1.23
N ALA A 52 -6.18 6.42 1.14
CA ALA A 52 -5.61 7.63 1.71
C ALA A 52 -5.48 7.55 3.23
N VAL A 53 -6.53 7.10 3.94
CA VAL A 53 -6.50 6.98 5.40
C VAL A 53 -5.49 5.93 5.84
N THR A 54 -5.49 4.75 5.21
CA THR A 54 -4.49 3.71 5.50
C THR A 54 -3.08 4.23 5.26
N GLY A 55 -2.83 4.87 4.11
CA GLY A 55 -1.52 5.42 3.77
C GLY A 55 -1.04 6.52 4.73
N LEU A 56 -1.94 7.39 5.19
CA LEU A 56 -1.63 8.40 6.21
C LEU A 56 -1.28 7.78 7.56
N ILE A 57 -2.05 6.78 8.01
CA ILE A 57 -1.75 6.10 9.28
C ILE A 57 -0.43 5.36 9.18
N MET A 58 -0.23 4.56 8.13
CA MET A 58 1.01 3.80 7.93
C MET A 58 2.22 4.72 7.77
N GLY A 59 2.09 5.81 7.02
CA GLY A 59 3.17 6.80 6.89
C GLY A 59 3.49 7.52 8.19
N THR A 60 2.49 7.79 9.02
CA THR A 60 2.68 8.36 10.37
C THR A 60 3.42 7.38 11.27
N VAL A 61 3.00 6.12 11.27
CA VAL A 61 3.66 5.04 12.03
C VAL A 61 5.12 4.89 11.59
N THR A 62 5.38 4.82 10.28
CA THR A 62 6.75 4.74 9.75
C THR A 62 7.60 5.96 10.11
N ALA A 63 7.02 7.16 10.15
CA ALA A 63 7.75 8.38 10.49
C ALA A 63 8.04 8.51 12.00
N LEU A 64 7.09 8.12 12.87
CA LEU A 64 7.21 8.22 14.33
C LEU A 64 8.13 7.13 14.88
N PHE A 65 7.93 5.90 14.43
CA PHE A 65 8.78 4.78 14.79
C PHE A 65 9.92 4.69 13.79
N GLN A 66 10.80 5.70 13.70
CA GLN A 66 12.08 5.67 12.92
C GLN A 66 13.00 4.46 13.21
N ILE A 67 12.48 3.50 13.98
CA ILE A 67 13.09 2.38 14.62
C ILE A 67 13.00 1.20 13.65
N ARG A 68 14.20 0.85 13.17
CA ARG A 68 14.64 -0.52 12.88
C ARG A 68 13.72 -1.54 13.57
N ILE A 69 12.94 -2.26 12.78
CA ILE A 69 12.15 -3.40 13.25
C ILE A 69 10.92 -2.94 14.07
N LEU A 70 9.98 -2.18 13.47
CA LEU A 70 8.60 -2.68 13.64
C LEU A 70 8.65 -4.06 12.99
N PRO A 71 8.55 -5.17 13.73
CA PRO A 71 8.76 -6.48 13.14
C PRO A 71 7.80 -6.54 11.96
N PHE A 72 8.31 -6.86 10.79
CA PHE A 72 7.57 -6.85 9.52
C PHE A 72 6.13 -7.38 9.69
N LEU A 73 5.97 -8.42 10.51
CA LEU A 73 4.70 -8.97 10.96
C LEU A 73 3.73 -7.93 11.58
N PHE A 74 4.15 -7.10 12.53
CA PHE A 74 3.31 -6.04 13.11
C PHE A 74 2.90 -4.99 12.08
N HIS A 75 3.79 -4.62 11.17
CA HIS A 75 3.45 -3.70 10.09
C HIS A 75 2.34 -4.28 9.21
N VAL A 76 2.50 -5.55 8.79
CA VAL A 76 1.51 -6.29 7.99
C VAL A 76 0.18 -6.45 8.73
N LEU A 77 0.21 -6.82 10.02
CA LEU A 77 -1.00 -6.98 10.84
C LEU A 77 -1.73 -5.65 11.03
N LEU A 78 -1.00 -4.56 11.29
CA LEU A 78 -1.57 -3.23 11.41
C LEU A 78 -2.23 -2.81 10.09
N TYR A 79 -1.54 -3.05 8.98
CA TYR A 79 -2.06 -2.79 7.63
C TYR A 79 -3.37 -3.53 7.37
N LEU A 80 -3.37 -4.83 7.65
CA LEU A 80 -4.53 -5.70 7.49
C LEU A 80 -5.73 -5.17 8.26
N VAL A 81 -5.54 -4.86 9.56
CA VAL A 81 -6.60 -4.37 10.44
C VAL A 81 -7.14 -3.03 9.95
N ILE A 82 -6.27 -2.06 9.66
CA ILE A 82 -6.72 -0.72 9.24
C ILE A 82 -7.47 -0.81 7.92
N LEU A 83 -6.89 -1.48 6.91
CA LEU A 83 -7.47 -1.49 5.58
C LEU A 83 -8.79 -2.27 5.54
N ALA A 84 -8.85 -3.45 6.17
CA ALA A 84 -10.09 -4.22 6.25
C ALA A 84 -11.20 -3.43 6.97
N THR A 85 -10.86 -2.74 8.06
CA THR A 85 -11.80 -1.90 8.81
C THR A 85 -12.28 -0.72 7.97
N MET A 86 -11.38 -0.01 7.28
CA MET A 86 -11.75 1.14 6.45
C MET A 86 -12.64 0.74 5.27
N LEU A 87 -12.36 -0.38 4.61
CA LEU A 87 -13.22 -0.91 3.55
C LEU A 87 -14.60 -1.33 4.08
N TYR A 88 -14.65 -1.87 5.30
CA TYR A 88 -15.89 -2.25 5.97
C TYR A 88 -16.74 -1.03 6.34
N VAL A 89 -16.12 0.00 6.92
CA VAL A 89 -16.76 1.29 7.23
C VAL A 89 -17.31 1.95 5.96
N CYS A 90 -16.59 1.85 4.85
CA CYS A 90 -17.06 2.32 3.53
C CYS A 90 -18.16 1.43 2.90
N LYS A 91 -18.62 0.40 3.62
CA LYS A 91 -19.66 -0.55 3.18
C LYS A 91 -19.33 -1.16 1.81
N LEU A 92 -18.09 -1.59 1.60
CA LEU A 92 -17.70 -2.23 0.34
C LEU A 92 -18.31 -3.63 0.23
N ALA A 93 -18.10 -4.48 1.23
CA ALA A 93 -18.67 -5.83 1.33
C ALA A 93 -18.77 -6.24 2.81
N SER A 94 -19.17 -7.49 3.08
CA SER A 94 -19.15 -8.04 4.44
C SER A 94 -17.73 -8.11 4.99
N PHE A 95 -17.58 -7.93 6.30
CA PHE A 95 -16.27 -7.88 6.96
C PHE A 95 -15.39 -9.09 6.61
N TRP A 96 -15.92 -10.30 6.65
CA TRP A 96 -15.17 -11.53 6.33
C TRP A 96 -14.68 -11.58 4.88
N ARG A 97 -15.48 -11.10 3.92
CA ARG A 97 -15.06 -11.00 2.50
C ARG A 97 -13.93 -10.00 2.36
N LEU A 98 -14.01 -8.86 3.04
CA LEU A 98 -12.98 -7.82 3.00
C LEU A 98 -11.70 -8.28 3.68
N LEU A 99 -11.80 -8.91 4.85
CA LEU A 99 -10.66 -9.46 5.57
C LEU A 99 -9.89 -10.47 4.70
N ALA A 100 -10.60 -11.40 4.06
CA ALA A 100 -10.00 -12.35 3.13
C ALA A 100 -9.35 -11.63 1.93
N ALA A 101 -10.05 -10.70 1.28
CA ALA A 101 -9.51 -9.97 0.13
C ALA A 101 -8.23 -9.19 0.47
N VAL A 102 -8.19 -8.51 1.63
CA VAL A 102 -6.99 -7.80 2.11
C VAL A 102 -5.87 -8.79 2.48
N SER A 103 -6.19 -9.89 3.15
CA SER A 103 -5.23 -10.96 3.49
C SER A 103 -4.58 -11.60 2.28
N PHE A 104 -5.23 -11.62 1.11
CA PHE A 104 -4.62 -12.05 -0.16
C PHE A 104 -3.90 -10.91 -0.88
N ALA A 105 -4.43 -9.69 -0.84
CA ALA A 105 -3.83 -8.54 -1.50
C ALA A 105 -2.43 -8.20 -0.95
N ILE A 106 -2.25 -8.25 0.37
CA ILE A 106 -0.97 -7.93 1.01
C ILE A 106 0.15 -8.89 0.55
N PRO A 107 0.02 -10.22 0.64
CA PRO A 107 1.02 -11.16 0.11
C PRO A 107 1.28 -11.00 -1.38
N ILE A 108 0.27 -10.71 -2.21
CA ILE A 108 0.48 -10.45 -3.64
C ILE A 108 1.39 -9.24 -3.83
N TYR A 109 1.11 -8.14 -3.12
CA TYR A 109 1.94 -6.94 -3.16
C TYR A 109 3.37 -7.21 -2.67
N LEU A 110 3.52 -7.92 -1.55
CA LEU A 110 4.83 -8.30 -0.99
C LEU A 110 5.62 -9.22 -1.92
N LEU A 111 4.94 -10.13 -2.62
CA LEU A 111 5.56 -10.99 -3.62
C LEU A 111 6.08 -10.16 -4.80
N ILE A 112 5.32 -9.16 -5.25
CA ILE A 112 5.76 -8.23 -6.30
C ILE A 112 6.98 -7.43 -5.83
N GLU A 113 6.98 -6.93 -4.59
CA GLU A 113 8.14 -6.26 -3.99
C GLU A 113 9.37 -7.18 -3.93
N PHE A 114 9.19 -8.44 -3.52
CA PHE A 114 10.26 -9.44 -3.50
C PHE A 114 10.82 -9.71 -4.90
N ILE A 115 9.96 -9.90 -5.91
CA ILE A 115 10.39 -10.08 -7.30
C ILE A 115 11.12 -8.83 -7.80
N ASN A 116 10.63 -7.63 -7.48
CA ASN A 116 11.29 -6.37 -7.83
C ASN A 116 12.69 -6.23 -7.18
N MET A 117 12.89 -6.72 -5.96
CA MET A 117 14.23 -6.85 -5.37
C MET A 117 15.10 -7.87 -6.12
N GLY A 118 14.54 -9.04 -6.46
CA GLY A 118 15.24 -10.09 -7.21
C GLY A 118 15.68 -9.65 -8.60
N VAL A 119 14.84 -8.93 -9.34
CA VAL A 119 15.18 -8.39 -10.67
C VAL A 119 16.34 -7.39 -10.58
N ARG A 120 16.35 -6.52 -9.57
CA ARG A 120 17.46 -5.59 -9.34
C ARG A 120 18.77 -6.32 -9.02
N TYR A 121 18.68 -7.35 -8.18
CA TYR A 121 19.83 -8.20 -7.87
C TYR A 121 20.40 -8.88 -9.12
N LEU A 122 19.55 -9.49 -9.95
CA LEU A 122 19.97 -10.13 -11.21
C LEU A 122 20.51 -9.12 -12.24
N GLY A 123 20.02 -7.88 -12.21
CA GLY A 123 20.50 -6.78 -13.03
C GLY A 123 21.79 -6.11 -12.54
N ASN A 124 22.47 -6.67 -11.53
CA ASN A 124 23.66 -6.10 -10.89
C ASN A 124 23.47 -4.65 -10.37
N VAL A 125 22.26 -4.29 -9.99
CA VAL A 125 21.98 -3.01 -9.31
C VAL A 125 22.25 -3.19 -7.82
N ASP A 126 22.97 -2.25 -7.19
CA ASP A 126 23.17 -2.29 -5.74
C ASP A 126 21.83 -2.34 -5.00
N ILE A 127 21.61 -3.41 -4.22
CA ILE A 127 20.39 -3.61 -3.45
C ILE A 127 20.21 -2.49 -2.41
N ASN A 128 21.29 -1.82 -1.99
CA ASN A 128 21.26 -0.72 -1.03
C ASN A 128 21.07 0.65 -1.66
N ILE A 129 20.94 0.77 -2.99
CA ILE A 129 20.80 2.07 -3.68
C ILE A 129 19.62 2.91 -3.16
N TYR A 130 18.59 2.28 -2.60
CA TYR A 130 17.46 2.98 -1.97
C TYR A 130 17.83 3.82 -0.74
N LYS A 131 19.02 3.62 -0.17
CA LYS A 131 19.53 4.40 0.97
C LYS A 131 20.27 5.67 0.55
N GLU A 132 20.69 5.77 -0.71
CA GLU A 132 21.56 6.85 -1.19
C GLU A 132 20.80 8.17 -1.36
N SER A 133 19.58 8.12 -1.90
CA SER A 133 18.77 9.31 -2.12
C SER A 133 17.28 9.01 -2.15
N LEU A 134 16.47 10.05 -1.92
CA LEU A 134 15.02 9.97 -2.06
C LEU A 134 14.60 9.57 -3.49
N SER A 135 15.34 10.08 -4.50
CA SER A 135 15.11 9.75 -5.91
C SER A 135 15.36 8.27 -6.18
N ALA A 136 16.48 7.72 -5.68
CA ALA A 136 16.79 6.31 -5.83
C ALA A 136 15.73 5.42 -5.16
N LYS A 137 15.29 5.78 -3.95
CA LYS A 137 14.19 5.09 -3.27
C LYS A 137 12.89 5.11 -4.09
N PHE A 138 12.57 6.25 -4.70
CA PHE A 138 11.39 6.40 -5.56
C PHE A 138 11.48 5.54 -6.83
N HIS A 139 12.63 5.53 -7.52
CA HIS A 139 12.83 4.68 -8.69
C HIS A 139 12.77 3.18 -8.34
N CYS A 140 13.23 2.79 -7.15
CA CYS A 140 13.10 1.42 -6.67
C CYS A 140 11.64 1.02 -6.38
N PHE A 141 10.82 1.99 -5.97
CA PHE A 141 9.41 1.80 -5.60
C PHE A 141 8.45 1.81 -6.80
N LEU A 142 8.78 2.54 -7.87
CA LEU A 142 7.90 2.68 -9.03
C LEU A 142 7.54 1.35 -9.73
N PRO A 143 8.47 0.42 -10.01
CA PRO A 143 8.14 -0.82 -10.69
C PRO A 143 7.13 -1.67 -9.91
N GLN A 144 7.32 -1.82 -8.60
CA GLN A 144 6.37 -2.58 -7.77
C GLN A 144 5.00 -1.92 -7.70
N LEU A 145 4.94 -0.60 -7.61
CA LEU A 145 3.67 0.15 -7.62
C LEU A 145 2.93 -0.07 -8.93
N PHE A 146 3.63 0.10 -10.05
CA PHE A 146 3.06 -0.04 -11.39
C PHE A 146 2.53 -1.45 -11.64
N VAL A 147 3.34 -2.48 -11.34
CA VAL A 147 2.94 -3.88 -11.53
C VAL A 147 1.74 -4.23 -10.66
N SER A 148 1.70 -3.75 -9.42
CA SER A 148 0.56 -4.00 -8.51
C SER A 148 -0.74 -3.39 -9.02
N LEU A 149 -0.70 -2.13 -9.49
CA LEU A 149 -1.86 -1.46 -10.07
C LEU A 149 -2.30 -2.11 -11.39
N LEU A 150 -1.36 -2.50 -12.24
CA LEU A 150 -1.64 -3.24 -13.47
C LEU A 150 -2.32 -4.58 -13.17
N LEU A 151 -1.82 -5.31 -12.17
CA LEU A 151 -2.41 -6.58 -11.75
C LEU A 151 -3.82 -6.39 -11.19
N ALA A 152 -4.04 -5.38 -10.35
CA ALA A 152 -5.37 -5.02 -9.85
C ALA A 152 -6.34 -4.68 -11.00
N TYR A 153 -5.88 -3.95 -12.01
CA TYR A 153 -6.66 -3.66 -13.22
C TYR A 153 -7.01 -4.93 -13.99
N ILE A 154 -6.04 -5.84 -14.19
CA ILE A 154 -6.27 -7.13 -14.85
C ILE A 154 -7.30 -7.95 -14.07
N PHE A 155 -7.16 -8.05 -12.74
CA PHE A 155 -8.10 -8.78 -11.89
C PHE A 155 -9.52 -8.22 -12.00
N TYR A 156 -9.64 -6.90 -11.94
CA TYR A 156 -10.93 -6.23 -12.11
C TYR A 156 -11.53 -6.51 -13.50
N ARG A 157 -10.73 -6.36 -14.57
CA ARG A 157 -11.25 -6.47 -15.94
C ARG A 157 -11.56 -7.92 -16.34
N LYS A 158 -10.77 -8.88 -15.87
CA LYS A 158 -10.95 -10.33 -16.11
C LYS A 158 -11.87 -10.98 -15.09
N GLN A 159 -12.41 -10.23 -14.14
CA GLN A 159 -13.27 -10.71 -13.06
C GLN A 159 -12.60 -11.81 -12.21
N ILE A 160 -11.27 -11.72 -12.02
CA ILE A 160 -10.54 -12.60 -11.10
C ILE A 160 -10.82 -12.08 -9.69
N ASN A 161 -11.64 -12.81 -8.94
CA ASN A 161 -12.05 -12.47 -7.59
C ASN A 161 -12.12 -13.72 -6.72
N LEU A 162 -12.13 -13.54 -5.40
CA LEU A 162 -12.21 -14.63 -4.43
C LEU A 162 -13.64 -15.12 -4.19
N PHE A 163 -14.63 -14.33 -4.61
CA PHE A 163 -16.02 -14.53 -4.23
C PHE A 163 -16.95 -14.44 -5.44
N VAL A 164 -17.78 -15.46 -5.60
CA VAL A 164 -18.88 -15.45 -6.56
C VAL A 164 -19.89 -14.39 -6.12
N THR A 165 -19.90 -13.24 -6.78
CA THR A 165 -20.93 -12.21 -6.59
C THR A 165 -22.17 -12.59 -7.40
N LYS A 166 -23.29 -12.89 -6.73
CA LYS A 166 -24.61 -13.03 -7.38
C LYS A 166 -24.88 -11.77 -8.22
N GLY A 167 -25.02 -11.95 -9.54
CA GLY A 167 -25.20 -10.86 -10.51
C GLY A 167 -24.01 -10.59 -11.45
N LYS A 168 -22.95 -11.41 -11.37
CA LYS A 168 -21.87 -11.50 -12.39
C LYS A 168 -21.69 -12.94 -12.87
N GLU A 169 -22.79 -13.66 -13.05
CA GLU A 169 -22.79 -14.85 -13.90
C GLU A 169 -22.88 -14.32 -15.33
N VAL A 170 -21.87 -14.66 -16.16
CA VAL A 170 -21.91 -14.43 -17.60
C VAL A 170 -22.86 -15.44 -18.22
#